data_AF-A0A1Y2BYC5-F1
#
_entry.id   AF-A0A1Y2BYC5-F1
#
_cell.length_a   1.000
_cell.length_b   1.000
_cell.length_c   1.000
_cell.angle_alpha   90.00
_cell.angle_beta   90.00
_cell.angle_gamma   90.00
#
_symmetry.space_group_name_H-M   'P 1'
#
loop_
_entity.id
_entity.type
_entity.pdbx_description
1 polymer ?
#
loop_
_entity_poly.entity_id
_entity_poly.type
_entity_poly.pdbx_seq_one_letter_code
_entity_poly.pdbx_strand_id
1 'polypeptide(L)'
;MISSQLTNMNSIKKKQKEFEQMIEEEVTELEFMEQNLKKTKELTEKMVNMLTSFDERLEELETSVIPIHRSTQKITRLYDNLDSALTAVNSYISYFDLATEIEGLISYGPSESNLDEYMDTIKRLREAYKYVLETPFESFIKTSIKMGKVLKEGIEKLDNLFKNWLNNVSSSLDSKELEKEDQIEKINKIQNNLKMLSEYLNTFKDKGAESSRFFDIYVDVRSGYLLKYVQDINKETKDQILNQYQPGSTKYIDYTRAVLNVIEKEKEFSQRCLVDDRVNDGYKKSLTPMIDNFIDAGQSILQQVNKNLMKKNFSDIFVIFDIFGVFNEQNSTIKENMKTTPEIEAKFNQVTEGIVDCAIIFFKNIYDNIKV
;
A
#
# COMPACT_ATOMS: atom_id res chain seq x y z
N MET A 1 48.28 126.95 -49.77
CA MET A 1 48.07 125.71 -50.56
C MET A 1 49.13 124.63 -50.37
N ILE A 2 50.39 124.96 -50.03
CA ILE A 2 51.46 123.94 -49.84
C ILE A 2 51.38 123.24 -48.46
N SER A 3 51.00 123.96 -47.40
CA SER A 3 50.83 123.39 -46.05
C SER A 3 49.67 122.37 -45.96
N SER A 4 48.57 122.58 -46.69
CA SER A 4 47.45 121.63 -46.75
C SER A 4 47.82 120.34 -47.50
N GLN A 5 48.70 120.40 -48.51
CA GLN A 5 49.18 119.22 -49.24
C GLN A 5 50.17 118.39 -48.41
N LEU A 6 51.06 119.01 -47.63
CA LEU A 6 51.94 118.30 -46.70
C LEU A 6 51.18 117.64 -45.54
N THR A 7 50.13 118.30 -45.02
CA THR A 7 49.29 117.74 -43.95
C THR A 7 48.45 116.56 -44.46
N ASN A 8 47.93 116.66 -45.68
CA ASN A 8 47.19 115.57 -46.33
C ASN A 8 48.12 114.38 -46.66
N MET A 9 49.31 114.64 -47.19
CA MET A 9 50.31 113.60 -47.46
C MET A 9 50.83 112.90 -46.19
N ASN A 10 50.97 113.65 -45.08
CA ASN A 10 51.29 113.06 -43.77
C ASN A 10 50.12 112.26 -43.18
N SER A 11 48.87 112.68 -43.39
CA SER A 11 47.68 111.90 -42.99
C SER A 11 47.49 110.62 -43.80
N ILE A 12 47.82 110.66 -45.09
CA ILE A 12 47.80 109.49 -45.99
C ILE A 12 48.90 108.51 -45.59
N LYS A 13 50.12 108.99 -45.32
CA LYS A 13 51.21 108.14 -44.80
C LYS A 13 50.89 107.55 -43.43
N LYS A 14 50.22 108.30 -42.56
CA LYS A 14 49.78 107.80 -41.25
C LYS A 14 48.71 106.71 -41.40
N LYS A 15 47.70 106.92 -42.24
CA LYS A 15 46.69 105.89 -42.56
C LYS A 15 47.27 104.67 -43.25
N GLN A 16 48.26 104.84 -44.15
CA GLN A 16 48.98 103.73 -44.76
C GLN A 16 49.73 102.91 -43.71
N LYS A 17 50.39 103.58 -42.76
CA LYS A 17 51.11 102.90 -41.67
C LYS A 17 50.17 102.20 -40.68
N GLU A 18 49.03 102.80 -40.37
CA GLU A 18 47.98 102.17 -39.55
C GLU A 18 47.36 100.96 -40.27
N PHE A 19 47.15 101.05 -41.60
CA PHE A 19 46.63 99.94 -42.40
C PHE A 19 47.67 98.82 -42.57
N GLU A 20 48.96 99.16 -42.73
CA GLU A 20 50.06 98.18 -42.70
C GLU A 20 50.14 97.47 -41.35
N GLN A 21 49.99 98.19 -40.23
CA GLN A 21 49.92 97.56 -38.90
C GLN A 21 48.70 96.66 -38.74
N MET A 22 47.53 97.05 -39.23
CA MET A 22 46.32 96.23 -39.15
C MET A 22 46.43 94.97 -39.99
N ILE A 23 47.05 95.05 -41.18
CA ILE A 23 47.38 93.88 -42.01
C ILE A 23 48.39 92.99 -41.29
N GLU A 24 49.42 93.56 -40.68
CA GLU A 24 50.43 92.79 -39.93
C GLU A 24 49.78 92.07 -38.73
N GLU A 25 48.90 92.75 -37.98
CA GLU A 25 48.10 92.16 -36.90
C GLU A 25 47.19 91.04 -37.40
N GLU A 26 46.40 91.26 -38.46
CA GLU A 26 45.55 90.22 -39.06
C GLU A 26 46.36 89.02 -39.59
N VAL A 27 47.53 89.26 -40.17
CA VAL A 27 48.44 88.18 -40.62
C VAL A 27 48.95 87.40 -39.42
N THR A 28 49.36 88.05 -38.32
CA THR A 28 49.80 87.35 -37.11
C THR A 28 48.66 86.56 -36.44
N GLU A 29 47.43 87.08 -36.46
CA GLU A 29 46.26 86.40 -35.92
C GLU A 29 45.86 85.20 -36.80
N LEU A 30 45.95 85.34 -38.12
CA LEU A 30 45.78 84.23 -39.07
C LEU A 30 46.85 83.14 -38.87
N GLU A 31 48.12 83.51 -38.72
CA GLU A 31 49.20 82.57 -38.41
C GLU A 31 48.96 81.84 -37.07
N PHE A 32 48.47 82.56 -36.05
CA PHE A 32 48.11 81.98 -34.77
C PHE A 32 46.90 81.02 -34.87
N MET A 33 45.86 81.40 -35.62
CA MET A 33 44.71 80.53 -35.89
C MET A 33 45.10 79.30 -36.68
N GLU A 34 45.96 79.44 -37.70
CA GLU A 34 46.48 78.31 -38.48
C GLU A 34 47.30 77.37 -37.59
N GLN A 35 48.11 77.91 -36.69
CA GLN A 35 48.87 77.13 -35.72
C GLN A 35 47.94 76.38 -34.73
N ASN A 36 46.87 77.01 -34.25
CA ASN A 36 45.88 76.37 -33.39
C ASN A 36 45.06 75.32 -34.13
N LEU A 37 44.74 75.56 -35.39
CA LEU A 37 44.06 74.60 -36.26
C LEU A 37 44.95 73.38 -36.51
N LYS A 38 46.25 73.60 -36.74
CA LYS A 38 47.26 72.53 -36.85
C LYS A 38 47.36 71.72 -35.55
N LYS A 39 47.47 72.38 -34.39
CA LYS A 39 47.45 71.72 -33.07
C LYS A 39 46.17 70.90 -32.85
N THR A 40 45.01 71.42 -33.24
CA THR A 40 43.73 70.73 -33.11
C THR A 40 43.64 69.52 -34.04
N LYS A 41 44.17 69.63 -35.27
CA LYS A 41 44.29 68.50 -36.20
C LYS A 41 45.22 67.41 -35.64
N GLU A 42 46.39 67.79 -35.13
CA GLU A 42 47.32 66.85 -34.49
C GLU A 42 46.68 66.15 -33.27
N LEU A 43 45.89 66.88 -32.48
CA LEU A 43 45.15 66.30 -31.36
C LEU A 43 44.05 65.35 -31.83
N THR A 44 43.34 65.70 -32.90
CA THR A 44 42.30 64.86 -33.52
C THR A 44 42.91 63.59 -34.10
N GLU A 45 44.05 63.67 -34.79
CA GLU A 45 44.81 62.51 -35.29
C GLU A 45 45.27 61.61 -34.13
N LYS A 46 45.77 62.19 -33.04
CA LYS A 46 46.11 61.42 -31.83
C LYS A 46 44.88 60.71 -31.25
N MET A 47 43.72 61.36 -31.26
CA MET A 47 42.47 60.77 -30.78
C MET A 47 42.02 59.62 -31.67
N VAL A 48 42.08 59.79 -33.00
CA VAL A 48 41.77 58.74 -33.97
C VAL A 48 42.72 57.55 -33.79
N ASN A 49 44.02 57.80 -33.69
CA ASN A 49 45.01 56.74 -33.47
C ASN A 49 44.80 56.00 -32.14
N MET A 50 44.41 56.71 -31.07
CA MET A 50 44.05 56.07 -29.80
C MET A 50 42.80 55.20 -29.93
N LEU A 51 41.76 55.67 -30.62
CA LEU A 51 40.54 54.91 -30.85
C LEU A 51 40.80 53.66 -31.71
N THR A 52 41.56 53.79 -32.80
CA THR A 52 41.97 52.65 -33.61
C THR A 52 42.75 51.62 -32.79
N SER A 53 43.66 52.06 -31.92
CA SER A 53 44.37 51.16 -31.01
C SER A 53 43.45 50.48 -29.99
N PHE A 54 42.37 51.13 -29.55
CA PHE A 54 41.38 50.52 -28.67
C PHE A 54 40.53 49.50 -29.42
N ASP A 55 40.11 49.79 -30.64
CA ASP A 55 39.33 48.86 -31.47
C ASP A 55 40.15 47.59 -31.78
N GLU A 56 41.42 47.74 -32.17
CA GLU A 56 42.32 46.59 -32.39
C GLU A 56 42.47 45.73 -31.13
N ARG A 57 42.65 46.36 -29.96
CA ARG A 57 42.74 45.64 -28.67
C ARG A 57 41.43 44.97 -28.27
N LEU A 58 40.30 45.59 -28.59
CA LEU A 58 38.98 45.02 -28.34
C LEU A 58 38.74 43.81 -29.23
N GLU A 59 39.15 43.86 -30.49
CA GLU A 59 39.08 42.74 -31.42
C GLU A 59 39.99 41.58 -30.98
N GLU A 60 41.23 41.88 -30.57
CA GLU A 60 42.14 40.88 -29.98
C GLU A 60 41.58 40.28 -28.68
N LEU A 61 40.95 41.11 -27.84
CA LEU A 61 40.31 40.65 -26.61
C LEU A 61 39.11 39.77 -26.92
N GLU A 62 38.26 40.16 -27.86
CA GLU A 62 37.07 39.40 -28.26
C GLU A 62 37.45 38.02 -28.81
N THR A 63 38.44 37.98 -29.70
CA THR A 63 38.97 36.73 -30.26
C THR A 63 39.60 35.83 -29.21
N SER A 64 40.16 36.39 -28.13
CA SER A 64 40.71 35.64 -27.00
C SER A 64 39.64 35.19 -25.98
N VAL A 65 38.69 36.06 -25.64
CA VAL A 65 37.72 35.84 -24.54
C VAL A 65 36.55 34.95 -24.97
N ILE A 66 36.03 35.09 -26.20
CA ILE A 66 34.92 34.25 -26.69
C ILE A 66 35.22 32.74 -26.59
N PRO A 67 36.37 32.22 -27.08
CA PRO A 67 36.67 30.79 -26.98
C PRO A 67 36.85 30.34 -25.52
N ILE A 68 37.38 31.18 -24.64
CA ILE A 68 37.46 30.90 -23.20
C ILE A 68 36.06 30.78 -22.59
N HIS A 69 35.16 31.72 -22.89
CA HIS A 69 33.79 31.68 -22.38
C HIS A 69 33.04 30.43 -22.88
N ARG A 70 33.17 30.10 -24.17
CA ARG A 70 32.59 28.87 -24.75
C ARG A 70 33.16 27.60 -24.11
N SER A 71 34.47 27.57 -23.87
CA SER A 71 35.12 26.43 -23.21
C SER A 71 34.66 26.29 -21.76
N THR A 72 34.52 27.42 -21.05
CA THR A 72 33.99 27.46 -19.68
C THR A 72 32.55 26.94 -19.63
N GLN A 73 31.67 27.39 -20.53
CA GLN A 73 30.29 26.87 -20.60
C GLN A 73 30.23 25.36 -20.89
N LYS A 74 31.10 24.86 -21.78
CA LYS A 74 31.20 23.42 -22.04
C LYS A 74 31.63 22.66 -20.78
N ILE A 75 32.62 23.18 -20.05
CA ILE A 75 33.08 22.58 -18.79
C ILE A 75 31.96 22.59 -17.74
N THR A 76 31.22 23.69 -17.58
CA THR A 76 30.09 23.75 -16.65
C THR A 76 29.03 22.70 -16.99
N ARG A 77 28.64 22.59 -18.27
CA ARG A 77 27.68 21.55 -18.70
C ARG A 77 28.21 20.13 -18.46
N LEU A 78 29.50 19.90 -18.69
CA LEU A 78 30.13 18.60 -18.41
C LEU A 78 30.12 18.31 -16.91
N TYR A 79 30.36 19.32 -16.07
CA TYR A 79 30.30 19.20 -14.63
C TYR A 79 28.88 18.85 -14.16
N ASP A 80 27.85 19.57 -14.65
CA ASP A 80 26.45 19.30 -14.30
C ASP A 80 26.02 17.88 -14.73
N ASN A 81 26.46 17.43 -15.91
CA ASN A 81 26.19 16.08 -16.39
C ASN A 81 26.91 15.02 -15.54
N LEU A 82 28.16 15.27 -15.15
CA LEU A 82 28.92 14.39 -14.27
C LEU A 82 28.27 14.30 -12.88
N ASP A 83 27.84 15.42 -12.32
CA ASP A 83 27.18 15.47 -11.02
C ASP A 83 25.82 14.73 -11.03
N SER A 84 25.06 14.91 -12.11
CA SER A 84 23.81 14.17 -12.34
C SER A 84 24.05 12.67 -12.47
N ALA A 85 25.07 12.26 -13.23
CA ALA A 85 25.44 10.86 -13.38
C ALA A 85 25.94 10.25 -12.06
N LEU A 86 26.74 11.00 -11.29
CA LEU A 86 27.25 10.58 -9.98
C LEU A 86 26.11 10.42 -8.97
N THR A 87 25.13 11.32 -8.97
CA THR A 87 23.92 11.22 -8.13
C THR A 87 23.11 9.97 -8.48
N ALA A 88 22.92 9.68 -9.77
CA ALA A 88 22.25 8.45 -10.21
C ALA A 88 23.03 7.20 -9.76
N VAL A 89 24.35 7.17 -9.93
CA VAL A 89 25.20 6.04 -9.48
C VAL A 89 25.11 5.84 -7.97
N ASN A 90 25.18 6.91 -7.18
CA ASN A 90 25.03 6.83 -5.72
C ASN A 90 23.66 6.28 -5.32
N SER A 91 22.59 6.67 -6.03
CA SER A 91 21.26 6.10 -5.79
C SER A 91 21.23 4.60 -6.07
N TYR A 92 21.88 4.13 -7.15
CA TYR A 92 21.97 2.71 -7.45
C TYR A 92 22.72 1.92 -6.38
N ILE A 93 23.88 2.42 -5.92
CA ILE A 93 24.66 1.80 -4.84
C ILE A 93 23.81 1.68 -3.56
N SER A 94 23.06 2.73 -3.22
CA SER A 94 22.20 2.73 -2.04
C SER A 94 21.17 1.59 -2.05
N TYR A 95 20.61 1.23 -3.22
CA TYR A 95 19.69 0.11 -3.34
C TYR A 95 20.37 -1.26 -3.17
N PHE A 96 21.63 -1.41 -3.60
CA PHE A 96 22.40 -2.64 -3.35
C PHE A 96 22.71 -2.83 -1.86
N ASP A 97 23.10 -1.75 -1.18
CA ASP A 97 23.40 -1.78 0.24
C ASP A 97 22.13 -2.00 1.07
N LEU A 98 21.03 -1.35 0.69
CA LEU A 98 19.71 -1.49 1.31
C LEU A 98 19.20 -2.93 1.29
N ALA A 99 19.41 -3.68 0.21
CA ALA A 99 19.05 -5.10 0.16
C ALA A 99 19.79 -5.94 1.22
N THR A 100 21.04 -5.59 1.53
CA THR A 100 21.89 -6.31 2.48
C THR A 100 21.61 -5.87 3.92
N GLU A 101 21.39 -4.58 4.14
CA GLU A 101 20.99 -4.03 5.44
C GLU A 101 19.62 -4.56 5.88
N ILE A 102 18.64 -4.52 4.98
CA ILE A 102 17.27 -4.99 5.27
C ILE A 102 17.22 -6.50 5.44
N GLU A 103 18.06 -7.28 4.75
CA GLU A 103 18.17 -8.74 4.97
C GLU A 103 18.54 -9.05 6.42
N GLY A 104 19.44 -8.27 7.02
CA GLY A 104 19.76 -8.36 8.44
C GLY A 104 18.55 -8.12 9.34
N LEU A 105 17.83 -7.01 9.12
CA LEU A 105 16.63 -6.64 9.90
C LEU A 105 15.50 -7.66 9.75
N ILE A 106 15.27 -8.15 8.53
CA ILE A 106 14.25 -9.17 8.25
C ILE A 106 14.61 -10.48 8.94
N SER A 107 15.90 -10.82 9.08
CA SER A 107 16.37 -12.02 9.78
C SER A 107 15.95 -12.04 11.26
N TYR A 108 16.03 -10.91 11.97
CA TYR A 108 15.61 -10.81 13.38
C TYR A 108 14.11 -11.08 13.60
N GLY A 109 13.29 -10.83 12.57
CA GLY A 109 11.85 -11.10 12.59
C GLY A 109 11.03 -10.07 13.35
N PRO A 110 9.71 -10.03 13.10
CA PRO A 110 8.83 -9.04 13.70
C PRO A 110 8.57 -9.35 15.18
N SER A 111 8.66 -8.31 16.02
CA SER A 111 8.32 -8.35 17.44
C SER A 111 7.20 -7.34 17.74
N GLU A 112 6.40 -7.57 18.78
CA GLU A 112 5.28 -6.69 19.15
C GLU A 112 5.68 -5.22 19.36
N SER A 113 6.91 -4.96 19.82
CA SER A 113 7.41 -3.59 20.02
C SER A 113 7.92 -2.90 18.75
N ASN A 114 8.28 -3.67 17.71
CA ASN A 114 8.97 -3.17 16.51
C ASN A 114 8.17 -3.42 15.23
N LEU A 115 6.89 -3.74 15.36
CA LEU A 115 6.06 -4.14 14.23
C LEU A 115 5.94 -3.01 13.19
N ASP A 116 5.73 -1.77 13.63
CA ASP A 116 5.61 -0.62 12.75
C ASP A 116 6.91 -0.35 11.97
N GLU A 117 8.05 -0.43 12.66
CA GLU A 117 9.37 -0.31 12.04
C GLU A 117 9.60 -1.44 11.02
N TYR A 118 9.24 -2.67 11.38
CA TYR A 118 9.35 -3.83 10.49
C TYR A 118 8.45 -3.69 9.24
N MET A 119 7.21 -3.22 9.41
CA MET A 119 6.30 -2.95 8.29
C MET A 119 6.83 -1.83 7.38
N ASP A 120 7.46 -0.80 7.95
CA ASP A 120 8.07 0.28 7.16
C ASP A 120 9.29 -0.22 6.36
N THR A 121 10.15 -1.04 6.97
CA THR A 121 11.29 -1.65 6.25
C THR A 121 10.84 -2.53 5.07
N ILE A 122 9.75 -3.31 5.24
CA ILE A 122 9.16 -4.09 4.14
C ILE A 122 8.57 -3.20 3.05
N LYS A 123 7.92 -2.07 3.40
CA LYS A 123 7.43 -1.10 2.40
C LYS A 123 8.59 -0.52 1.59
N ARG A 124 9.65 -0.07 2.27
CA ARG A 124 10.87 0.46 1.62
C ARG A 124 11.52 -0.58 0.71
N LEU A 125 11.60 -1.83 1.15
CA LEU A 125 12.11 -2.93 0.32
C LEU A 125 11.25 -3.17 -0.92
N ARG A 126 9.92 -3.08 -0.80
CA ARG A 126 8.99 -3.21 -1.92
C ARG A 126 9.15 -2.09 -2.95
N GLU A 127 9.28 -0.85 -2.48
CA GLU A 127 9.53 0.30 -3.36
C GLU A 127 10.87 0.17 -4.10
N ALA A 128 11.92 -0.21 -3.37
CA ALA A 128 13.24 -0.50 -3.96
C ALA A 128 13.16 -1.64 -4.98
N TYR A 129 12.45 -2.72 -4.65
CA TYR A 129 12.27 -3.86 -5.55
C TYR A 129 11.54 -3.47 -6.84
N LYS A 130 10.49 -2.65 -6.75
CA LYS A 130 9.76 -2.14 -7.92
C LYS A 130 10.65 -1.26 -8.79
N TYR A 131 11.43 -0.35 -8.19
CA TYR A 131 12.38 0.49 -8.93
C TYR A 131 13.44 -0.33 -9.68
N VAL A 132 13.98 -1.35 -9.01
CA VAL A 132 14.97 -2.27 -9.59
C VAL A 132 14.38 -3.09 -10.73
N LEU A 133 13.10 -3.48 -10.66
CA LEU A 133 12.40 -4.19 -11.75
C LEU A 133 12.12 -3.30 -12.97
N GLU A 134 11.79 -2.02 -12.77
CA GLU A 134 11.52 -1.06 -13.84
C GLU A 134 12.81 -0.65 -14.59
N THR A 135 13.98 -0.84 -13.97
CA THR A 135 15.25 -0.38 -14.50
C THR A 135 16.00 -1.49 -15.27
N PRO A 136 16.34 -1.30 -16.56
CA PRO A 136 16.88 -2.36 -17.43
C PRO A 136 18.40 -2.58 -17.29
N PHE A 137 18.93 -2.76 -16.06
CA PHE A 137 20.34 -3.14 -15.87
C PHE A 137 20.50 -4.62 -15.52
N GLU A 138 21.47 -5.29 -16.15
CA GLU A 138 21.77 -6.70 -15.90
C GLU A 138 22.29 -6.96 -14.47
N SER A 139 23.01 -6.00 -13.88
CA SER A 139 23.44 -6.04 -12.49
C SER A 139 22.26 -6.06 -11.50
N PHE A 140 21.13 -5.44 -11.87
CA PHE A 140 19.91 -5.44 -11.07
C PHE A 140 19.13 -6.73 -11.13
N ILE A 141 19.35 -7.58 -12.13
CA ILE A 141 18.65 -8.87 -12.21
C ILE A 141 18.97 -9.73 -10.98
N LYS A 142 20.25 -9.85 -10.61
CA LYS A 142 20.65 -10.64 -9.42
C LYS A 142 20.11 -10.02 -8.12
N THR A 143 20.17 -8.70 -8.01
CA THR A 143 19.68 -7.97 -6.83
C THR A 143 18.17 -8.04 -6.71
N SER A 144 17.43 -7.98 -7.82
CA SER A 144 15.97 -8.15 -7.84
C SER A 144 15.58 -9.52 -7.33
N ILE A 145 16.27 -10.59 -7.74
CA ILE A 145 16.01 -11.95 -7.26
C ILE A 145 16.28 -12.04 -5.76
N LYS A 146 17.37 -11.45 -5.28
CA LYS A 146 17.70 -11.40 -3.85
C LYS A 146 16.64 -10.63 -3.06
N MET A 147 16.31 -9.41 -3.49
CA MET A 147 15.28 -8.55 -2.86
C MET A 147 13.92 -9.23 -2.83
N GLY A 148 13.50 -9.87 -3.93
CA GLY A 148 12.23 -10.61 -3.99
C GLY A 148 12.20 -11.80 -3.03
N LYS A 149 13.33 -12.52 -2.86
CA LYS A 149 13.45 -13.59 -1.87
C LYS A 149 13.33 -13.05 -0.44
N VAL A 150 14.07 -12.00 -0.11
CA VAL A 150 14.07 -11.36 1.20
C VAL A 150 12.69 -10.77 1.54
N LEU A 151 12.02 -10.16 0.56
CA LEU A 151 10.66 -9.64 0.69
C LEU A 151 9.67 -10.77 1.01
N LYS A 152 9.77 -11.89 0.28
CA LYS A 152 8.94 -13.08 0.54
C LYS A 152 9.18 -13.63 1.95
N GLU A 153 10.42 -13.75 2.39
CA GLU A 153 10.76 -14.19 3.75
C GLU A 153 10.19 -13.23 4.82
N GLY A 154 10.23 -11.91 4.57
CA GLY A 154 9.63 -10.91 5.46
C GLY A 154 8.12 -11.04 5.57
N ILE A 155 7.43 -11.23 4.44
CA ILE A 155 5.98 -11.46 4.40
C ILE A 155 5.62 -12.79 5.09
N GLU A 156 6.37 -13.86 4.87
CA GLU A 156 6.16 -15.15 5.54
C GLU A 156 6.32 -15.04 7.06
N LYS A 157 7.24 -14.20 7.56
CA LYS A 157 7.36 -13.93 8.99
C LYS A 157 6.16 -13.16 9.55
N LEU A 158 5.61 -12.21 8.80
CA LEU A 158 4.36 -11.54 9.18
C LEU A 158 3.17 -12.49 9.17
N ASP A 159 3.08 -13.37 8.17
CA ASP A 159 2.04 -14.41 8.09
C ASP A 159 2.11 -15.36 9.29
N ASN A 160 3.32 -15.74 9.73
CA ASN A 160 3.53 -16.57 10.92
C ASN A 160 3.16 -15.84 12.22
N LEU A 161 3.47 -14.54 12.32
CA LEU A 161 3.06 -13.72 13.46
C LEU A 161 1.53 -13.60 13.52
N PHE A 162 0.87 -13.37 12.38
CA PHE A 162 -0.58 -13.38 12.27
C PHE A 162 -1.16 -14.72 12.74
N LYS A 163 -0.57 -15.84 12.29
CA LYS A 163 -0.96 -17.20 12.72
C LYS A 163 -0.84 -17.38 14.24
N ASN A 164 0.25 -16.92 14.84
CA ASN A 164 0.51 -17.06 16.28
C ASN A 164 -0.51 -16.26 17.10
N TRP A 165 -0.75 -15.00 16.72
CA TRP A 165 -1.78 -14.19 17.36
C TRP A 165 -3.19 -14.79 17.20
N LEU A 166 -3.52 -15.31 16.02
CA LEU A 166 -4.81 -15.96 15.78
C LEU A 166 -4.99 -17.22 16.62
N ASN A 167 -3.95 -18.03 16.78
CA ASN A 167 -3.98 -19.20 17.66
C ASN A 167 -4.17 -18.81 19.12
N ASN A 168 -3.49 -17.77 19.60
CA ASN A 168 -3.59 -17.29 20.98
C ASN A 168 -5.01 -16.78 21.29
N VAL A 169 -5.61 -16.02 20.37
CA VAL A 169 -6.99 -15.55 20.54
C VAL A 169 -7.96 -16.72 20.49
N SER A 170 -7.79 -17.64 19.53
CA SER A 170 -8.70 -18.78 19.35
C SER A 170 -8.71 -19.72 20.54
N SER A 171 -7.56 -20.04 21.14
CA SER A 171 -7.47 -20.92 22.31
C SER A 171 -7.99 -20.27 23.60
N SER A 172 -7.91 -18.95 23.72
CA SER A 172 -8.37 -18.21 24.90
C SER A 172 -9.91 -18.12 24.99
N LEU A 173 -10.63 -18.44 23.91
CA LEU A 173 -12.09 -18.47 23.87
C LEU A 173 -12.72 -19.73 24.50
N ASP A 174 -11.94 -20.80 24.70
CA ASP A 174 -12.42 -22.10 25.20
C ASP A 174 -12.46 -22.17 26.74
N SER A 175 -11.69 -21.32 27.41
CA SER A 175 -11.65 -21.33 28.87
C SER A 175 -12.92 -20.66 29.42
N LYS A 176 -13.70 -21.40 30.21
CA LYS A 176 -14.83 -20.89 31.02
C LYS A 176 -14.45 -19.77 32.00
N GLU A 177 -13.19 -19.30 31.96
CA GLU A 177 -12.61 -18.21 32.75
C GLU A 177 -12.70 -16.82 32.07
N LEU A 178 -13.44 -16.68 30.97
CA LEU A 178 -13.67 -15.42 30.23
C LEU A 178 -14.38 -14.29 31.02
N GLU A 179 -14.60 -14.47 32.33
CA GLU A 179 -15.34 -13.52 33.18
C GLU A 179 -14.48 -12.37 33.75
N LYS A 180 -13.15 -12.35 33.52
CA LYS A 180 -12.28 -11.25 33.99
C LYS A 180 -12.11 -10.18 32.92
N GLU A 181 -12.56 -8.95 33.18
CA GLU A 181 -12.44 -7.78 32.29
C GLU A 181 -11.02 -7.60 31.71
N ASP A 182 -9.98 -7.85 32.51
CA ASP A 182 -8.58 -7.76 32.10
C ASP A 182 -8.18 -8.71 30.95
N GLN A 183 -8.82 -9.88 30.83
CA GLN A 183 -8.54 -10.84 29.75
C GLN A 183 -9.26 -10.45 28.45
N ILE A 184 -10.47 -9.91 28.56
CA ILE A 184 -11.24 -9.39 27.42
C ILE A 184 -10.50 -8.22 26.78
N GLU A 185 -9.91 -7.32 27.58
CA GLU A 185 -9.15 -6.20 27.06
C GLU A 185 -7.88 -6.64 26.31
N LYS A 186 -7.18 -7.68 26.81
CA LYS A 186 -6.02 -8.28 26.13
C LYS A 186 -6.42 -8.92 24.79
N ILE A 187 -7.53 -9.66 24.76
CA ILE A 187 -8.05 -10.27 23.54
C ILE A 187 -8.42 -9.19 22.52
N ASN A 188 -9.11 -8.13 22.95
CA ASN A 188 -9.48 -7.01 22.07
C ASN A 188 -8.25 -6.30 21.49
N LYS A 189 -7.18 -6.12 22.27
CA LYS A 189 -5.91 -5.56 21.77
C LYS A 189 -5.30 -6.42 20.67
N ILE A 190 -5.25 -7.74 20.86
CA ILE A 190 -4.72 -8.66 19.86
C ILE A 190 -5.61 -8.67 18.60
N GLN A 191 -6.93 -8.62 18.74
CA GLN A 191 -7.86 -8.52 17.61
C GLN A 191 -7.64 -7.24 16.79
N ASN A 192 -7.45 -6.09 17.44
CA ASN A 192 -7.14 -4.83 16.75
C ASN A 192 -5.80 -4.92 16.00
N ASN A 193 -4.78 -5.53 16.61
CA ASN A 193 -3.48 -5.76 15.95
C ASN A 193 -3.62 -6.71 14.75
N LEU A 194 -4.46 -7.75 14.86
CA LEU A 194 -4.79 -8.64 13.74
C LEU A 194 -5.48 -7.88 12.61
N LYS A 195 -6.43 -6.98 12.91
CA LYS A 195 -7.07 -6.14 11.90
C LYS A 195 -6.06 -5.25 11.19
N MET A 196 -5.23 -4.53 11.93
CA MET A 196 -4.18 -3.67 11.36
C MET A 196 -3.22 -4.47 10.46
N LEU A 197 -2.78 -5.64 10.91
CA LEU A 197 -1.91 -6.50 10.14
C LEU A 197 -2.61 -7.05 8.90
N SER A 198 -3.90 -7.39 9.01
CA SER A 198 -4.70 -7.83 7.87
C SER A 198 -4.86 -6.72 6.82
N GLU A 199 -5.06 -5.46 7.23
CA GLU A 199 -5.14 -4.30 6.32
C GLU A 199 -3.83 -4.11 5.56
N TYR A 200 -2.71 -4.24 6.26
CA TYR A 200 -1.39 -4.18 5.64
C TYR A 200 -1.12 -5.34 4.70
N LEU A 201 -1.34 -6.59 5.12
CA LEU A 201 -1.13 -7.79 4.29
C LEU A 201 -2.06 -7.84 3.07
N ASN A 202 -3.23 -7.20 3.16
CA ASN A 202 -4.16 -7.02 2.05
C ASN A 202 -3.63 -6.07 0.96
N THR A 203 -2.59 -5.26 1.22
CA THR A 203 -1.87 -4.48 0.19
C THR A 203 -0.93 -5.34 -0.66
N PHE A 204 -0.65 -6.57 -0.24
CA PHE A 204 0.21 -7.55 -0.90
C PHE A 204 -0.62 -8.56 -1.72
N LYS A 205 -1.74 -8.12 -2.29
CA LYS A 205 -2.70 -8.96 -3.05
C LYS A 205 -2.23 -9.36 -4.45
N ASP A 206 -1.17 -8.74 -4.97
CA ASP A 206 -0.80 -8.91 -6.36
C ASP A 206 -0.23 -10.32 -6.63
N LYS A 207 -0.65 -10.90 -7.76
CA LYS A 207 -0.21 -12.22 -8.20
C LYS A 207 1.29 -12.18 -8.52
N GLY A 208 2.12 -12.57 -7.56
CA GLY A 208 3.58 -12.58 -7.70
C GLY A 208 4.29 -13.14 -6.48
N ALA A 209 5.59 -12.90 -6.37
CA ALA A 209 6.42 -13.27 -5.22
C ALA A 209 6.05 -12.50 -3.93
N GLU A 210 5.23 -11.46 -4.06
CA GLU A 210 4.77 -10.59 -2.98
C GLU A 210 3.46 -11.07 -2.34
N SER A 211 2.89 -12.21 -2.72
CA SER A 211 1.55 -12.59 -2.21
C SER A 211 1.59 -13.11 -0.77
N SER A 212 0.82 -12.45 0.11
CA SER A 212 0.61 -12.92 1.48
C SER A 212 -0.45 -14.03 1.52
N ARG A 213 -0.22 -15.03 2.37
CA ARG A 213 -1.13 -16.17 2.62
C ARG A 213 -1.98 -15.98 3.88
N PHE A 214 -2.01 -14.77 4.45
CA PHE A 214 -2.72 -14.49 5.70
C PHE A 214 -4.19 -14.95 5.68
N PHE A 215 -4.87 -14.79 4.54
CA PHE A 215 -6.27 -15.15 4.39
C PHE A 215 -6.48 -16.67 4.46
N ASP A 216 -5.63 -17.44 3.79
CA ASP A 216 -5.70 -18.91 3.84
C ASP A 216 -5.35 -19.41 5.24
N ILE A 217 -4.35 -18.81 5.90
CA ILE A 217 -3.99 -19.09 7.30
C ILE A 217 -5.17 -18.83 8.23
N TYR A 218 -5.89 -17.72 8.04
CA TYR A 218 -7.08 -17.41 8.82
C TYR A 218 -8.12 -18.52 8.71
N VAL A 219 -8.45 -18.90 7.46
CA VAL A 219 -9.44 -19.94 7.17
C VAL A 219 -9.02 -21.27 7.78
N ASP A 220 -7.77 -21.68 7.63
CA ASP A 220 -7.25 -22.96 8.14
C ASP A 220 -7.31 -23.03 9.67
N VAL A 221 -6.83 -21.99 10.36
CA VAL A 221 -6.81 -21.96 11.83
C VAL A 221 -8.23 -21.90 12.40
N ARG A 222 -9.08 -21.01 11.87
CA ARG A 222 -10.45 -20.86 12.37
C ARG A 222 -11.31 -22.07 12.05
N SER A 223 -11.28 -22.58 10.82
CA SER A 223 -12.05 -23.78 10.47
C SER A 223 -11.66 -25.00 11.29
N GLY A 224 -10.36 -25.21 11.53
CA GLY A 224 -9.88 -26.29 12.37
C GLY A 224 -10.33 -26.16 13.83
N TYR A 225 -10.27 -24.95 14.38
CA TYR A 225 -10.73 -24.68 15.75
C TYR A 225 -12.25 -24.92 15.90
N LEU A 226 -13.06 -24.32 15.01
CA LEU A 226 -14.52 -24.42 15.04
C LEU A 226 -14.98 -25.87 14.86
N LEU A 227 -14.36 -26.60 13.93
CA LEU A 227 -14.65 -28.01 13.70
C LEU A 227 -14.36 -28.85 14.95
N LYS A 228 -13.21 -28.64 15.60
CA LYS A 228 -12.86 -29.37 16.82
C LYS A 228 -13.85 -29.09 17.95
N TYR A 229 -14.21 -27.82 18.16
CA TYR A 229 -15.17 -27.42 19.18
C TYR A 229 -16.53 -28.12 18.98
N VAL A 230 -17.06 -28.09 17.76
CA VAL A 230 -18.33 -28.75 17.42
C VAL A 230 -18.25 -30.27 17.53
N GLN A 231 -17.12 -30.88 17.13
CA GLN A 231 -16.93 -32.32 17.28
C GLN A 231 -16.90 -32.76 18.74
N ASP A 232 -16.30 -31.97 19.63
CA ASP A 232 -16.22 -32.30 21.04
C ASP A 232 -17.60 -32.18 21.72
N ILE A 233 -18.39 -31.15 21.39
CA ILE A 233 -19.79 -31.07 21.82
C ILE A 233 -20.58 -32.27 21.28
N ASN A 234 -20.44 -32.60 19.99
CA ASN A 234 -21.16 -33.72 19.39
C ASN A 234 -20.84 -35.06 20.10
N LYS A 235 -19.58 -35.31 20.47
CA LYS A 235 -19.19 -36.51 21.26
C LYS A 235 -19.88 -36.54 22.62
N GLU A 236 -19.86 -35.44 23.37
CA GLU A 236 -20.54 -35.34 24.66
C GLU A 236 -22.06 -35.59 24.55
N THR A 237 -22.64 -35.31 23.38
CA THR A 237 -24.06 -35.54 23.12
C THR A 237 -24.40 -36.98 22.68
N LYS A 238 -23.45 -37.77 22.16
CA LYS A 238 -23.71 -39.15 21.67
C LYS A 238 -23.87 -40.21 22.76
N ASP A 239 -23.33 -39.98 23.96
CA ASP A 239 -23.21 -41.02 25.01
C ASP A 239 -24.48 -41.29 25.84
N GLN A 240 -25.64 -40.71 25.51
CA GLN A 240 -26.87 -40.93 26.30
C GLN A 240 -28.13 -41.03 25.42
N ILE A 241 -28.16 -41.99 24.49
CA ILE A 241 -29.44 -42.46 23.96
C ILE A 241 -30.13 -43.23 25.09
N LEU A 242 -30.90 -42.52 25.91
CA LEU A 242 -31.71 -43.12 26.96
C LEU A 242 -32.65 -44.15 26.34
N ASN A 243 -32.70 -45.34 26.95
CA ASN A 243 -33.61 -46.42 26.60
C ASN A 243 -35.12 -46.06 26.73
N GLN A 244 -35.45 -44.80 27.07
CA GLN A 244 -36.81 -44.23 27.10
C GLN A 244 -36.76 -42.75 26.64
N TYR A 245 -37.55 -42.43 25.61
CA TYR A 245 -37.69 -41.06 25.10
C TYR A 245 -38.40 -40.14 26.12
N GLN A 246 -37.84 -38.96 26.36
CA GLN A 246 -38.52 -37.85 27.05
C GLN A 246 -38.67 -36.65 26.10
N PRO A 247 -39.85 -35.99 26.02
CA PRO A 247 -40.04 -34.82 25.16
C PRO A 247 -39.06 -33.69 25.48
N GLY A 248 -38.39 -33.12 24.48
CA GLY A 248 -37.46 -31.99 24.64
C GLY A 248 -36.10 -32.35 25.27
N SER A 249 -35.80 -33.62 25.50
CA SER A 249 -34.54 -34.10 26.10
C SER A 249 -33.45 -34.45 25.08
N THR A 250 -33.69 -34.20 23.80
CA THR A 250 -32.75 -34.54 22.74
C THR A 250 -31.52 -33.64 22.81
N LYS A 251 -30.37 -34.18 23.24
CA LYS A 251 -29.08 -33.48 23.30
C LYS A 251 -28.60 -32.89 21.96
N TYR A 252 -29.17 -33.35 20.84
CA TYR A 252 -28.98 -32.74 19.52
C TYR A 252 -29.54 -31.30 19.42
N ILE A 253 -30.54 -30.98 20.23
CA ILE A 253 -31.07 -29.62 20.34
C ILE A 253 -30.03 -28.70 20.99
N ASP A 254 -29.39 -29.16 22.06
CA ASP A 254 -28.32 -28.40 22.72
C ASP A 254 -27.10 -28.25 21.80
N TYR A 255 -26.80 -29.28 21.00
CA TYR A 255 -25.82 -29.21 19.93
C TYR A 255 -26.19 -28.17 18.86
N THR A 256 -27.45 -28.13 18.43
CA THR A 256 -27.95 -27.15 17.44
C THR A 256 -27.90 -25.72 17.99
N ARG A 257 -28.29 -25.51 19.25
CA ARG A 257 -28.17 -24.20 19.92
C ARG A 257 -26.72 -23.75 20.05
N ALA A 258 -25.81 -24.66 20.42
CA ALA A 258 -24.39 -24.35 20.51
C ALA A 258 -23.79 -23.95 19.16
N VAL A 259 -24.12 -24.68 18.09
CA VAL A 259 -23.70 -24.35 16.72
C VAL A 259 -24.18 -22.97 16.28
N LEU A 260 -25.42 -22.60 16.62
CA LEU A 260 -25.99 -21.30 16.25
C LEU A 260 -25.34 -20.13 17.01
N ASN A 261 -25.07 -20.32 18.30
CA ASN A 261 -24.31 -19.34 19.08
C ASN A 261 -22.88 -19.14 18.52
N VAL A 262 -22.24 -20.21 18.05
CA VAL A 262 -20.92 -20.12 17.40
C VAL A 262 -21.01 -19.34 16.07
N ILE A 263 -22.04 -19.58 15.26
CA ILE A 263 -22.26 -18.87 13.99
C ILE A 263 -22.41 -17.36 14.23
N GLU A 264 -23.19 -16.95 15.23
CA GLU A 264 -23.37 -15.54 15.58
C GLU A 264 -22.05 -14.90 16.04
N LYS A 265 -21.32 -15.57 16.91
CA LYS A 265 -20.05 -15.06 17.45
C LYS A 265 -18.93 -15.03 16.42
N GLU A 266 -18.90 -15.96 15.47
CA GLU A 266 -17.88 -16.00 14.43
C GLU A 266 -17.97 -14.81 13.47
N LYS A 267 -19.17 -14.27 13.25
CA LYS A 267 -19.37 -13.08 12.44
C LYS A 267 -18.74 -11.84 13.10
N GLU A 268 -19.02 -11.64 14.39
CA GLU A 268 -18.40 -10.58 15.19
C GLU A 268 -16.88 -10.74 15.24
N PHE A 269 -16.40 -11.98 15.41
CA PHE A 269 -14.99 -12.31 15.43
C PHE A 269 -14.27 -11.96 14.12
N SER A 270 -14.87 -12.35 12.99
CA SER A 270 -14.30 -12.11 11.66
C SER A 270 -14.19 -10.61 11.36
N GLN A 271 -15.19 -9.81 11.77
CA GLN A 271 -15.18 -8.35 11.63
C GLN A 271 -14.07 -7.66 12.43
N ARG A 272 -13.66 -8.25 13.56
CA ARG A 272 -12.60 -7.71 14.43
C ARG A 272 -11.20 -8.10 14.00
N CYS A 273 -11.04 -9.17 13.22
CA CYS A 273 -9.74 -9.73 12.85
C CYS A 273 -9.34 -9.51 11.39
N LEU A 274 -10.30 -9.30 10.48
CA LEU A 274 -10.07 -9.20 9.04
C LEU A 274 -10.45 -7.82 8.48
N VAL A 275 -9.88 -7.50 7.32
CA VAL A 275 -10.28 -6.37 6.47
C VAL A 275 -11.70 -6.58 5.98
N ASP A 276 -12.51 -5.51 6.00
CA ASP A 276 -13.94 -5.52 5.67
C ASP A 276 -14.27 -6.25 4.35
N ASP A 277 -13.46 -6.05 3.30
CA ASP A 277 -13.61 -6.75 2.00
C ASP A 277 -13.52 -8.28 2.09
N ARG A 278 -12.75 -8.81 3.04
CA ARG A 278 -12.45 -10.24 3.20
C ARG A 278 -13.27 -10.89 4.31
N VAL A 279 -14.01 -10.12 5.11
CA VAL A 279 -14.80 -10.64 6.25
C VAL A 279 -15.82 -11.68 5.79
N ASN A 280 -16.61 -11.37 4.75
CA ASN A 280 -17.67 -12.27 4.29
C ASN A 280 -17.11 -13.60 3.74
N ASP A 281 -16.03 -13.52 2.95
CA ASP A 281 -15.36 -14.69 2.39
C ASP A 281 -14.70 -15.53 3.49
N GLY A 282 -14.06 -14.88 4.46
CA GLY A 282 -13.41 -15.52 5.60
C GLY A 282 -14.42 -16.25 6.48
N TYR A 283 -15.51 -15.57 6.84
CA TYR A 283 -16.64 -16.13 7.59
C TYR A 283 -17.27 -17.33 6.88
N LYS A 284 -17.55 -17.21 5.56
CA LYS A 284 -18.09 -18.31 4.77
C LYS A 284 -17.16 -19.52 4.82
N LYS A 285 -15.87 -19.33 4.50
CA LYS A 285 -14.90 -20.43 4.38
C LYS A 285 -14.55 -21.06 5.73
N SER A 286 -14.51 -20.29 6.83
CA SER A 286 -14.22 -20.83 8.16
C SER A 286 -15.36 -21.71 8.69
N LEU A 287 -16.61 -21.37 8.36
CA LEU A 287 -17.78 -22.11 8.82
C LEU A 287 -18.11 -23.38 8.03
N THR A 288 -17.73 -23.47 6.74
CA THR A 288 -18.10 -24.61 5.89
C THR A 288 -17.80 -25.99 6.52
N PRO A 289 -16.59 -26.27 7.06
CA PRO A 289 -16.27 -27.59 7.60
C PRO A 289 -17.08 -27.93 8.86
N MET A 290 -17.32 -26.93 9.71
CA MET A 290 -18.15 -27.07 10.91
C MET A 290 -19.59 -27.41 10.55
N ILE A 291 -20.14 -26.71 9.56
CA ILE A 291 -21.52 -26.89 9.11
C ILE A 291 -21.71 -28.23 8.41
N ASP A 292 -20.74 -28.66 7.60
CA ASP A 292 -20.77 -29.98 6.97
C ASP A 292 -20.79 -31.09 8.03
N ASN A 293 -20.00 -30.96 9.10
CA ASN A 293 -20.04 -31.92 10.22
C ASN A 293 -21.40 -31.93 10.95
N PHE A 294 -22.01 -30.76 11.12
CA PHE A 294 -23.36 -30.65 11.70
C PHE A 294 -24.41 -31.34 10.83
N ILE A 295 -24.36 -31.14 9.51
CA ILE A 295 -25.26 -31.78 8.55
C ILE A 295 -25.07 -33.31 8.56
N ASP A 296 -23.84 -33.79 8.55
CA ASP A 296 -23.53 -35.22 8.61
C ASP A 296 -24.06 -35.87 9.89
N ALA A 297 -23.97 -35.16 11.03
CA ALA A 297 -24.53 -35.61 12.29
C ALA A 297 -26.08 -35.71 12.22
N GLY A 298 -26.74 -34.71 11.63
CA GLY A 298 -28.18 -34.73 11.40
C GLY A 298 -28.63 -35.87 10.49
N GLN A 299 -27.92 -36.09 9.37
CA GLN A 299 -28.20 -37.20 8.45
C GLN A 299 -28.00 -38.57 9.12
N SER A 300 -26.98 -38.73 9.95
CA SER A 300 -26.75 -39.96 10.70
C SER A 300 -27.90 -40.28 11.65
N ILE A 301 -28.44 -39.27 12.34
CA ILE A 301 -29.63 -39.42 13.20
C ILE A 301 -30.84 -39.84 12.35
N LEU A 302 -31.07 -39.19 11.22
CA LEU A 302 -32.18 -39.54 10.31
C LEU A 302 -32.09 -40.99 9.80
N GLN A 303 -30.89 -41.44 9.43
CA GLN A 303 -30.67 -42.83 9.02
C GLN A 303 -30.94 -43.83 10.16
N GLN A 304 -30.51 -43.50 11.38
CA GLN A 304 -30.75 -44.35 12.55
C GLN A 304 -32.25 -44.47 12.86
N VAL A 305 -32.98 -43.36 12.83
CA VAL A 305 -34.42 -43.36 13.06
C VAL A 305 -35.15 -44.11 11.93
N ASN A 306 -34.79 -43.91 10.67
CA ASN A 306 -35.36 -44.68 9.55
C ASN A 306 -35.13 -46.20 9.71
N LYS A 307 -33.95 -46.62 10.16
CA LYS A 307 -33.66 -48.04 10.43
C LYS A 307 -34.51 -48.59 11.58
N ASN A 308 -34.75 -47.79 12.62
CA ASN A 308 -35.55 -48.19 13.77
C ASN A 308 -37.06 -48.18 13.47
N LEU A 309 -37.52 -47.27 12.61
CA LEU A 309 -38.87 -47.26 12.05
C LEU A 309 -39.17 -48.53 11.24
N MET A 310 -38.23 -49.00 10.42
CA MET A 310 -38.37 -50.28 9.70
C MET A 310 -38.45 -51.50 10.64
N LYS A 311 -37.85 -51.39 11.83
CA LYS A 311 -37.94 -52.41 12.89
C LYS A 311 -39.19 -52.27 13.77
N LYS A 312 -40.13 -51.36 13.42
CA LYS A 312 -41.35 -51.04 14.18
C LYS A 312 -41.11 -50.47 15.59
N ASN A 313 -39.94 -49.86 15.85
CA ASN A 313 -39.74 -49.07 17.07
C ASN A 313 -40.15 -47.61 16.79
N PHE A 314 -41.27 -47.18 17.37
CA PHE A 314 -41.88 -45.87 17.08
C PHE A 314 -41.44 -44.75 18.04
N SER A 315 -40.68 -45.06 19.09
CA SER A 315 -40.28 -44.06 20.11
C SER A 315 -39.29 -43.03 19.55
N ASP A 316 -38.46 -43.42 18.58
CA ASP A 316 -37.37 -42.61 18.06
C ASP A 316 -37.84 -41.50 17.09
N ILE A 317 -39.10 -41.52 16.64
CA ILE A 317 -39.58 -40.46 15.75
C ILE A 317 -39.96 -39.18 16.48
N PHE A 318 -40.34 -39.27 17.75
CA PHE A 318 -40.62 -38.08 18.53
C PHE A 318 -39.37 -37.21 18.69
N VAL A 319 -38.18 -37.82 18.65
CA VAL A 319 -36.88 -37.14 18.54
C VAL A 319 -36.78 -36.32 17.25
N ILE A 320 -37.25 -36.86 16.11
CA ILE A 320 -37.26 -36.14 14.83
C ILE A 320 -38.19 -34.93 14.87
N PHE A 321 -39.36 -35.04 15.48
CA PHE A 321 -40.30 -33.92 15.59
C PHE A 321 -39.75 -32.80 16.47
N ASP A 322 -39.06 -33.14 17.56
CA ASP A 322 -38.37 -32.16 18.40
C ASP A 322 -37.24 -31.45 17.63
N ILE A 323 -36.46 -32.19 16.85
CA ILE A 323 -35.42 -31.64 15.97
C ILE A 323 -36.05 -30.71 14.93
N PHE A 324 -37.16 -31.11 14.29
CA PHE A 324 -37.89 -30.29 13.32
C PHE A 324 -38.38 -28.97 13.92
N GLY A 325 -38.94 -29.03 15.14
CA GLY A 325 -39.41 -27.84 15.86
C GLY A 325 -38.30 -26.80 16.03
N VAL A 326 -37.12 -27.24 16.48
CA VAL A 326 -35.96 -26.37 16.69
C VAL A 326 -35.41 -25.82 15.39
N PHE A 327 -35.30 -26.64 14.33
CA PHE A 327 -34.88 -26.14 13.01
C PHE A 327 -35.81 -25.07 12.48
N ASN A 328 -37.12 -25.22 12.68
CA ASN A 328 -38.11 -24.28 12.16
C ASN A 328 -38.17 -22.98 12.99
N GLU A 329 -38.00 -23.08 14.31
CA GLU A 329 -37.92 -21.92 15.22
C GLU A 329 -36.66 -21.08 14.96
N GLN A 330 -35.53 -21.76 14.72
CA GLN A 330 -34.23 -21.14 14.45
C GLN A 330 -34.05 -20.72 12.98
N ASN A 331 -34.97 -21.08 12.08
CA ASN A 331 -34.85 -20.86 10.62
C ASN A 331 -34.77 -19.36 10.27
N SER A 332 -35.43 -18.49 11.03
CA SER A 332 -35.37 -17.04 10.84
C SER A 332 -33.98 -16.48 11.14
N THR A 333 -33.39 -16.86 12.27
CA THR A 333 -32.04 -16.50 12.72
C THR A 333 -30.95 -17.07 11.81
N ILE A 334 -31.11 -18.32 11.38
CA ILE A 334 -30.23 -18.97 10.40
C ILE A 334 -30.25 -18.19 9.07
N LYS A 335 -31.44 -17.86 8.56
CA LYS A 335 -31.58 -17.10 7.31
C LYS A 335 -30.99 -15.71 7.41
N GLU A 336 -31.18 -15.00 8.52
CA GLU A 336 -30.62 -13.65 8.71
C GLU A 336 -29.08 -13.67 8.76
N ASN A 337 -28.49 -14.65 9.44
CA ASN A 337 -27.04 -14.80 9.55
C ASN A 337 -26.38 -15.45 8.31
N MET A 338 -27.16 -16.11 7.45
CA MET A 338 -26.69 -16.83 6.24
C MET A 338 -27.11 -16.21 4.90
N LYS A 339 -27.70 -15.00 4.87
CA LYS A 339 -28.09 -14.29 3.62
C LYS A 339 -26.98 -14.21 2.55
N THR A 340 -25.72 -14.28 2.96
CA THR A 340 -24.53 -14.24 2.10
C THR A 340 -24.06 -15.61 1.57
N THR A 341 -24.74 -16.71 1.92
CA THR A 341 -24.22 -18.08 1.68
C THR A 341 -25.29 -19.08 1.19
N PRO A 342 -25.73 -18.99 -0.08
CA PRO A 342 -26.84 -19.81 -0.60
C PRO A 342 -26.55 -21.32 -0.63
N GLU A 343 -25.28 -21.72 -0.74
CA GLU A 343 -24.87 -23.14 -0.75
C GLU A 343 -25.11 -23.83 0.59
N ILE A 344 -24.95 -23.09 1.69
CA ILE A 344 -25.16 -23.61 3.05
C ILE A 344 -26.65 -23.71 3.34
N GLU A 345 -27.41 -22.69 2.93
CA GLU A 345 -28.88 -22.70 3.04
C GLU A 345 -29.49 -23.90 2.29
N ALA A 346 -28.99 -24.22 1.09
CA ALA A 346 -29.42 -25.39 0.34
C ALA A 346 -29.18 -26.72 1.10
N LYS A 347 -28.03 -26.86 1.78
CA LYS A 347 -27.73 -28.07 2.57
C LYS A 347 -28.60 -28.19 3.83
N PHE A 348 -28.87 -27.08 4.51
CA PHE A 348 -29.81 -27.06 5.65
C PHE A 348 -31.23 -27.43 5.21
N ASN A 349 -31.66 -26.97 4.03
CA ASN A 349 -32.96 -27.33 3.46
C ASN A 349 -33.04 -28.85 3.15
N GLN A 350 -31.97 -29.48 2.64
CA GLN A 350 -31.95 -30.94 2.43
C GLN A 350 -32.17 -31.74 3.70
N VAL A 351 -31.61 -31.32 4.84
CA VAL A 351 -31.83 -32.00 6.14
C VAL A 351 -33.30 -31.84 6.56
N THR A 352 -33.87 -30.66 6.33
CA THR A 352 -35.28 -30.37 6.64
C THR A 352 -36.23 -31.19 5.78
N GLU A 353 -35.95 -31.33 4.48
CA GLU A 353 -36.69 -32.21 3.57
C GLU A 353 -36.59 -33.67 3.99
N GLY A 354 -35.39 -34.14 4.36
CA GLY A 354 -35.19 -35.50 4.88
C GLY A 354 -35.97 -35.79 6.16
N ILE A 355 -36.11 -34.81 7.06
CA ILE A 355 -36.96 -34.91 8.25
C ILE A 355 -38.44 -35.09 7.86
N VAL A 356 -38.93 -34.32 6.89
CA VAL A 356 -40.32 -34.38 6.41
C VAL A 356 -40.60 -35.74 5.77
N ASP A 357 -39.70 -36.26 4.96
CA ASP A 357 -39.83 -37.59 4.35
C ASP A 357 -39.92 -38.72 5.40
N CYS A 358 -39.10 -38.64 6.46
CA CYS A 358 -39.16 -39.59 7.58
C CYS A 358 -40.54 -39.55 8.27
N ALA A 359 -41.11 -38.35 8.47
CA ALA A 359 -42.43 -38.19 9.05
C ALA A 359 -43.53 -38.79 8.16
N ILE A 360 -43.47 -38.58 6.84
CA ILE A 360 -44.42 -39.16 5.87
C ILE A 360 -44.38 -40.70 5.91
N ILE A 361 -43.18 -41.29 5.91
CA ILE A 361 -42.99 -42.75 5.98
C ILE A 361 -43.60 -43.31 7.27
N PHE A 362 -43.43 -42.62 8.39
CA PHE A 362 -44.01 -43.04 9.66
C PHE A 362 -45.54 -43.02 9.67
N PHE A 363 -46.17 -41.93 9.23
CA PHE A 363 -47.63 -41.87 9.18
C PHE A 363 -48.21 -42.96 8.28
N LYS A 364 -47.53 -43.28 7.17
CA LYS A 364 -47.88 -44.40 6.30
C LYS A 364 -47.74 -45.75 7.01
N ASN A 365 -46.63 -45.99 7.70
CA ASN A 365 -46.41 -47.22 8.47
C ASN A 365 -47.39 -47.38 9.64
N ILE A 366 -47.78 -46.30 10.32
CA ILE A 366 -48.83 -46.35 11.35
C ILE A 366 -50.18 -46.71 10.72
N TYR A 367 -50.55 -46.05 9.62
CA TYR A 367 -51.80 -46.34 8.94
C TYR A 367 -51.87 -47.81 8.50
N ASP A 368 -50.79 -48.33 7.91
CA ASP A 368 -50.71 -49.73 7.48
C ASP A 368 -50.71 -50.71 8.66
N ASN A 369 -50.13 -50.36 9.82
CA ASN A 369 -50.21 -51.20 11.03
C ASN A 369 -51.57 -51.14 11.74
N ILE A 370 -52.34 -50.06 11.62
CA ILE A 370 -53.71 -49.94 12.20
C ILE A 370 -54.75 -50.63 11.30
N LYS A 371 -54.46 -50.77 10.00
CA LYS A 371 -55.37 -51.36 9.01
C LYS A 371 -55.38 -52.90 9.01
N VAL A 372 -54.41 -53.52 9.69
CA VAL A 372 -54.36 -54.96 10.01
C VAL A 372 -54.99 -55.18 11.37
#